data_AF-A0A371R6W2-F1
#
_entry.id   AF-A0A371R6W2-F1
#
_cell.length_a   1.000
_cell.length_b   1.000
_cell.length_c   1.000
_cell.angle_alpha   90.00
_cell.angle_beta   90.00
_cell.angle_gamma   90.00
#
_symmetry.space_group_name_H-M   'P 1'
#
loop_
_entity.id
_entity.type
_entity.pdbx_description
1 polymer ?
#
loop_
_entity_poly.entity_id
_entity_poly.type
_entity_poly.pdbx_seq_one_letter_code
_entity_poly.pdbx_strand_id
1 'polypeptide(L)'
;MQKLLPLLLFLLALGYLGINFVGLPPLLVLENIVLAATYAALGIALILRRSKTTLGITALVASFNAGRVSRSIWSPTTGVGGLAAEHAPLLLYLIIVAVLAVYSLLREK
;
A
#
# COMPACT_ATOMS: atom_id res chain seq x y z
N MET A 1 -1.16 -18.63 0.66
CA MET A 1 -1.79 -17.28 0.71
C MET A 1 -1.74 -16.64 2.10
N GLN A 2 -1.95 -17.38 3.20
CA GLN A 2 -2.04 -16.80 4.55
C GLN A 2 -0.85 -15.91 4.94
N LYS A 3 0.39 -16.29 4.58
CA LYS A 3 1.61 -15.51 4.87
C LYS A 3 2.01 -14.51 3.78
N LEU A 4 1.44 -14.62 2.59
CA LEU A 4 1.82 -13.78 1.44
C LEU A 4 1.37 -12.33 1.64
N LEU A 5 0.12 -12.11 2.03
CA LEU A 5 -0.40 -10.75 2.23
C LEU A 5 0.35 -10.01 3.36
N PRO A 6 0.58 -10.59 4.55
CA PRO A 6 1.46 -9.97 5.54
C PRO A 6 2.86 -9.65 5.03
N LEU A 7 3.51 -10.59 4.33
CA LEU A 7 4.84 -10.36 3.75
C LEU A 7 4.84 -9.16 2.80
N LEU A 8 3.85 -9.08 1.92
CA LEU A 8 3.71 -7.95 1.00
C LEU A 8 3.49 -6.62 1.73
N LEU A 9 2.75 -6.61 2.83
CA LEU A 9 2.55 -5.41 3.65
C LEU A 9 3.84 -4.97 4.34
N PHE A 10 4.67 -5.90 4.82
CA PHE A 10 5.97 -5.56 5.40
C PHE A 10 6.94 -5.05 4.34
N LEU A 11 7.00 -5.67 3.16
CA LEU A 11 7.82 -5.18 2.06
C LEU A 11 7.40 -3.77 1.62
N LEU A 12 6.09 -3.49 1.60
CA LEU A 12 5.57 -2.16 1.33
C LEU A 12 5.98 -1.14 2.42
N ALA A 13 5.88 -1.53 3.69
CA ALA A 13 6.33 -0.71 4.81
C ALA A 13 7.83 -0.40 4.73
N LEU A 14 8.66 -1.39 4.41
CA LEU A 14 10.10 -1.21 4.20
C LEU A 14 10.38 -0.29 3.00
N GLY A 15 9.61 -0.39 1.91
CA GLY A 15 9.71 0.52 0.77
C GLY A 15 9.46 1.98 1.14
N TYR A 16 8.38 2.24 1.91
CA TYR A 16 8.07 3.58 2.41
C TYR A 16 9.13 4.11 3.39
N LEU A 17 9.75 3.27 4.21
CA LEU A 17 10.87 3.72 5.05
C LEU A 17 12.14 3.95 4.22
N GLY A 18 12.43 3.08 3.26
CA GLY A 18 13.63 3.13 2.42
C GLY A 18 13.70 4.38 1.56
N ILE A 19 12.56 4.85 1.03
CA ILE A 19 12.55 6.06 0.19
C ILE A 19 12.86 7.34 1.00
N ASN A 20 12.76 7.33 2.33
CA ASN A 20 13.09 8.51 3.12
C ASN A 20 14.58 8.87 3.08
N PHE A 21 15.46 7.94 2.68
CA PHE A 21 16.89 8.16 2.59
C PHE A 21 17.34 8.92 1.32
N VAL A 22 16.43 9.25 0.39
CA VAL A 22 16.77 10.02 -0.82
C VAL A 22 16.61 11.54 -0.69
N GLY A 23 16.52 12.07 0.54
CA GLY A 23 16.50 13.51 0.79
C GLY A 23 15.15 14.18 0.51
N LEU A 24 14.05 13.51 0.88
CA LEU A 24 12.70 14.05 0.70
C LEU A 24 12.40 15.24 1.64
N PRO A 25 11.50 16.16 1.24
CA PRO A 25 10.93 17.16 2.13
C PRO A 25 10.36 16.54 3.42
N PRO A 26 10.48 17.22 4.59
CA PRO A 26 10.08 16.65 5.88
C PRO A 26 8.63 16.16 5.95
N LEU A 27 7.71 16.84 5.26
CA LEU A 27 6.29 16.44 5.24
C LEU A 27 6.09 15.08 4.53
N LEU A 28 6.82 14.84 3.44
CA LEU A 28 6.77 13.56 2.72
C LEU A 28 7.43 12.44 3.52
N VAL A 29 8.49 12.75 4.27
CA VAL A 29 9.11 11.80 5.21
C VAL A 29 8.09 11.36 6.26
N LEU A 30 7.36 12.30 6.86
CA LEU A 30 6.32 12.00 7.83
C LEU A 30 5.19 11.16 7.24
N GLU A 31 4.70 11.52 6.05
CA GLU A 31 3.66 10.76 5.35
C GLU A 31 4.09 9.30 5.10
N ASN A 32 5.32 9.10 4.64
CA ASN A 32 5.88 7.77 4.42
C ASN A 32 6.04 6.97 5.71
N ILE A 33 6.45 7.60 6.82
CA ILE A 33 6.51 6.94 8.13
C ILE A 33 5.13 6.48 8.57
N VAL A 34 4.10 7.33 8.41
CA VAL A 34 2.72 6.99 8.76
C VAL A 34 2.21 5.83 7.90
N LEU A 35 2.47 5.85 6.60
CA LEU A 35 2.10 4.76 5.68
C LEU A 35 2.83 3.46 6.06
N ALA A 36 4.13 3.52 6.32
CA ALA A 36 4.92 2.37 6.74
C ALA A 36 4.38 1.75 8.03
N ALA A 37 4.12 2.58 9.05
CA ALA A 37 3.54 2.14 10.32
C ALA A 37 2.16 1.50 10.12
N THR A 38 1.33 2.09 9.25
CA THR A 38 -0.01 1.56 8.91
C THR A 38 0.09 0.17 8.28
N TYR A 39 0.93 0.01 7.25
CA TYR A 39 1.08 -1.29 6.58
C TYR A 39 1.73 -2.34 7.47
N ALA A 40 2.72 -1.97 8.29
CA ALA A 40 3.32 -2.86 9.26
C ALA A 40 2.30 -3.32 10.32
N ALA A 41 1.49 -2.40 10.86
CA ALA A 41 0.44 -2.73 11.82
C ALA A 41 -0.60 -3.69 11.23
N LEU A 42 -1.02 -3.47 9.98
CA LEU A 42 -1.93 -4.38 9.27
C LEU A 42 -1.28 -5.75 9.02
N GLY A 43 0.00 -5.79 8.66
CA GLY A 43 0.77 -7.02 8.50
C GLY A 43 0.83 -7.83 9.80
N ILE A 44 1.15 -7.17 10.92
CA ILE A 44 1.16 -7.76 12.26
C ILE A 44 -0.24 -8.26 12.63
N ALA A 45 -1.28 -7.45 12.44
CA ALA A 45 -2.65 -7.82 12.77
C ALA A 45 -3.09 -9.08 12.00
N LEU A 46 -2.76 -9.18 10.71
CA LEU A 46 -3.06 -10.37 9.90
C LEU A 46 -2.29 -11.62 10.34
N ILE A 47 -1.07 -11.48 10.87
CA ILE A 47 -0.30 -12.59 11.44
C ILE A 47 -0.91 -13.06 12.75
N LEU A 48 -1.21 -12.12 13.66
CA LEU A 48 -1.73 -12.43 14.99
C LEU A 48 -3.13 -13.03 14.92
N ARG A 49 -4.00 -12.40 14.13
CA ARG A 49 -5.37 -12.87 13.93
C ARG A 49 -5.89 -12.42 12.57
N ARG A 50 -5.91 -13.38 11.65
CA ARG A 50 -6.60 -13.19 10.38
C ARG A 50 -8.10 -13.05 10.62
N SER A 51 -8.65 -11.88 10.31
CA SER A 51 -10.07 -11.56 10.50
C SER A 51 -10.63 -10.83 9.28
N LYS A 52 -11.95 -10.95 9.07
CA LYS A 52 -12.67 -10.20 8.02
C LYS A 52 -12.47 -8.70 8.16
N THR A 53 -12.48 -8.19 9.40
CA THR A 53 -12.24 -6.77 9.69
C THR A 53 -10.85 -6.34 9.22
N THR A 54 -9.79 -7.06 9.61
CA THR A 54 -8.42 -6.71 9.22
C THR A 54 -8.25 -6.76 7.69
N LEU A 55 -8.77 -7.81 7.04
CA LEU A 55 -8.74 -7.94 5.58
C LEU A 55 -9.50 -6.81 4.88
N GLY A 56 -10.67 -6.43 5.39
CA GLY A 56 -11.46 -5.31 4.88
C GLY A 56 -10.72 -3.97 5.01
N ILE A 57 -10.11 -3.71 6.17
CA ILE A 57 -9.29 -2.51 6.38
C ILE A 57 -8.08 -2.51 5.44
N THR A 58 -7.38 -3.65 5.29
CA THR A 58 -6.26 -3.76 4.34
C THR A 58 -6.69 -3.45 2.91
N ALA A 59 -7.82 -4.00 2.47
CA ALA A 59 -8.37 -3.73 1.14
C ALA A 59 -8.68 -2.25 0.94
N LEU A 60 -9.35 -1.61 1.92
CA LEU A 60 -9.69 -0.19 1.86
C LEU A 60 -8.45 0.71 1.82
N VAL A 61 -7.50 0.50 2.73
CA VAL A 61 -6.27 1.31 2.82
C VAL A 61 -5.41 1.16 1.56
N ALA A 62 -5.24 -0.06 1.07
CA ALA A 62 -4.46 -0.31 -0.15
C ALA A 62 -5.14 0.31 -1.38
N SER A 63 -6.47 0.18 -1.52
CA SER A 63 -7.23 0.75 -2.63
C SER A 63 -7.23 2.28 -2.62
N PHE A 64 -7.39 2.88 -1.44
CA PHE A 64 -7.32 4.33 -1.29
C PHE A 64 -5.94 4.87 -1.68
N ASN A 65 -4.87 4.23 -1.20
CA ASN A 65 -3.51 4.61 -1.58
C ASN A 65 -3.22 4.35 -3.06
N ALA A 66 -3.75 3.28 -3.66
CA ALA A 66 -3.66 3.06 -5.10
C ALA A 66 -4.29 4.22 -5.87
N GLY A 67 -5.48 4.70 -5.46
CA GLY A 67 -6.12 5.87 -6.06
C GLY A 67 -5.36 7.18 -5.84
N ARG A 68 -4.66 7.33 -4.71
CA ARG A 68 -3.76 8.47 -4.47
C ARG A 68 -2.56 8.44 -5.42
N VAL A 69 -1.89 7.29 -5.54
CA VAL A 69 -0.73 7.09 -6.42
C VAL A 69 -1.13 7.14 -7.89
N SER A 70 -2.33 6.70 -8.28
CA SER A 70 -2.76 6.76 -9.68
C SER A 70 -2.81 8.19 -10.21
N ARG A 71 -3.07 9.19 -9.34
CA ARG A 71 -3.06 10.61 -9.71
C ARG A 71 -1.68 11.15 -10.06
N SER A 72 -0.60 10.53 -9.59
CA SER A 72 0.76 10.90 -10.02
C SER A 72 1.15 10.28 -11.36
N ILE A 73 0.41 9.27 -11.82
CA ILE A 73 0.57 8.66 -13.14
C ILE A 73 -0.27 9.40 -14.17
N TRP A 74 -1.54 9.65 -13.86
CA TRP A 74 -2.46 10.34 -14.76
C TRP A 74 -3.43 11.24 -13.99
N SER A 75 -3.61 12.45 -14.50
CA SER A 75 -4.62 13.39 -14.02
C SER A 75 -5.42 13.95 -15.20
N PRO A 76 -6.74 14.18 -15.05
CA PRO A 76 -7.55 14.84 -16.08
C PRO A 76 -7.05 16.23 -16.46
N THR A 77 -6.38 16.94 -15.55
CA THR A 77 -5.96 18.34 -15.74
C THR A 77 -4.58 18.49 -16.34
N THR A 78 -3.69 17.52 -16.15
CA THR A 78 -2.28 17.61 -16.58
C THR A 78 -1.86 16.48 -17.51
N GLY A 79 -2.73 15.49 -17.76
CA GLY A 79 -2.41 14.30 -18.55
C GLY A 79 -1.49 13.34 -17.79
N VAL A 80 -0.56 12.71 -18.51
CA VAL A 80 0.41 11.76 -17.94
C VAL A 80 1.47 12.52 -17.14
N GLY A 81 1.69 12.12 -15.90
CA GLY A 81 2.66 12.74 -15.01
C GLY A 81 4.11 12.46 -15.44
N GLY A 82 5.00 13.43 -15.21
CA GLY A 82 6.43 13.30 -15.57
C GLY A 82 7.17 12.17 -14.85
N LEU A 83 6.60 11.64 -13.76
CA LEU A 83 7.13 10.50 -13.00
C LEU A 83 6.22 9.25 -13.08
N ALA A 84 5.41 9.14 -14.14
CA ALA A 84 4.45 8.06 -14.28
C ALA A 84 5.10 6.67 -14.27
N ALA A 85 6.27 6.52 -14.89
CA ALA A 85 6.99 5.26 -14.96
C ALA A 85 7.53 4.83 -13.59
N GLU A 86 7.98 5.78 -12.78
CA GLU A 86 8.53 5.57 -11.45
C GLU A 86 7.43 5.20 -10.43
N HIS A 87 6.22 5.72 -10.62
CA HIS A 87 5.09 5.43 -9.73
C HIS A 87 4.29 4.19 -10.15
N ALA A 88 4.40 3.73 -11.40
CA ALA A 88 3.68 2.55 -11.89
C ALA A 88 3.96 1.26 -11.08
N PRO A 89 5.20 0.93 -10.70
CA PRO A 89 5.48 -0.24 -9.86
C PRO A 89 4.76 -0.19 -8.52
N LEU A 90 4.78 0.97 -7.84
CA LEU A 90 4.09 1.15 -6.56
C LEU A 90 2.57 1.03 -6.72
N LEU A 91 2.00 1.61 -7.79
CA LEU A 91 0.57 1.46 -8.08
C LEU A 91 0.19 -0.01 -8.27
N LEU A 92 0.92 -0.73 -9.13
CA LEU A 92 0.67 -2.15 -9.37
C LEU A 92 0.78 -2.97 -8.09
N TYR A 93 1.77 -2.67 -7.25
CA TYR A 93 1.94 -3.32 -5.95
C TYR A 93 0.72 -3.11 -5.06
N LEU A 94 0.24 -1.86 -4.93
CA LEU A 94 -0.94 -1.54 -4.12
C LEU A 94 -2.21 -2.22 -4.64
N ILE A 95 -2.38 -2.29 -5.96
CA ILE A 95 -3.49 -3.03 -6.60
C ILE A 95 -3.40 -4.52 -6.26
N ILE A 96 -2.22 -5.14 -6.36
CA ILE A 96 -2.03 -6.56 -6.00
C ILE A 96 -2.40 -6.80 -4.54
N VAL A 97 -1.94 -5.95 -3.62
CA VAL A 97 -2.29 -6.04 -2.19
C VAL A 97 -3.80 -5.92 -1.99
N ALA A 98 -4.44 -4.93 -2.62
CA ALA A 98 -5.89 -4.71 -2.52
C ALA A 98 -6.68 -5.94 -3.04
N VAL A 99 -6.35 -6.44 -4.23
CA VAL A 99 -6.99 -7.60 -4.84
C VAL A 99 -6.81 -8.84 -3.97
N LEU A 100 -5.60 -9.09 -3.46
CA LEU A 100 -5.33 -10.22 -2.58
C LEU A 100 -6.09 -10.12 -1.25
N ALA A 101 -6.25 -8.91 -0.70
CA ALA A 101 -7.02 -8.65 0.51
C ALA A 101 -8.52 -8.89 0.27
N VAL A 102 -9.09 -8.40 -0.83
CA VAL A 102 -10.49 -8.65 -1.21
C VAL A 102 -10.73 -10.13 -1.48
N TYR A 103 -9.87 -10.79 -2.27
CA TYR A 103 -9.97 -12.22 -2.53
C TYR A 103 -9.93 -13.03 -1.23
N SER A 104 -9.01 -12.67 -0.33
CA SER A 104 -8.89 -13.26 0.99
C SER A 104 -10.16 -13.06 1.82
N LEU A 105 -10.74 -11.86 1.82
CA LEU A 105 -11.96 -11.51 2.54
C LEU A 105 -13.14 -12.35 2.08
N LEU A 106 -13.30 -12.54 0.76
CA LEU A 106 -14.38 -13.33 0.17
C LEU A 106 -14.25 -14.84 0.45
N ARG A 107 -13.04 -15.31 0.76
CA ARG A 107 -12.75 -16.72 1.06
C ARG A 107 -12.70 -17.02 2.56
N GLU A 108 -12.63 -16.00 3.40
CA GLU A 108 -12.60 -16.14 4.86
C GLU A 108 -13.98 -16.60 5.33
N LYS A 109 -14.05 -17.78 5.97
CA LYS A 109 -15.30 -18.35 6.46
C LYS A 109 -15.73 -17.66 7.75
#